data_AF-A0A959Y2D2-F1
#
_entry.id   AF-A0A959Y2D2-F1
#
_cell.length_a   1.000
_cell.length_b   1.000
_cell.length_c   1.000
_cell.angle_alpha   90.00
_cell.angle_beta   90.00
_cell.angle_gamma   90.00
#
_symmetry.space_group_name_H-M   'P 1'
#
loop_
_entity.id
_entity.type
_entity.pdbx_description
1 polymer ?
#
loop_
_entity_poly.entity_id
_entity_poly.type
_entity_poly.pdbx_seq_one_letter_code
_entity_poly.pdbx_strand_id
1 'polypeptide(L)'
;QLGIDERDVVVASTGLIGAPFPTEDIVDGIRENVPKLSKKAAAGTFTANAILTTDTFAKEGFLEFEADGYEINLAGIAKGSGMIHPNMATMLAFIVCDIAIEPRLL
;
A
#
# COMPACT_ATOMS: atom_id res chain seq x y z
N GLN A 1 -15.14 7.10 8.47
CA GLN A 1 -15.57 6.26 7.33
C GLN A 1 -15.25 4.77 7.56
N LEU A 2 -14.06 4.43 8.06
CA LEU A 2 -13.65 3.04 8.30
C LEU A 2 -13.93 2.51 9.72
N GLY A 3 -14.28 3.38 10.67
CA GLY A 3 -14.54 2.99 12.06
C GLY A 3 -13.28 2.60 12.85
N ILE A 4 -12.12 3.13 12.45
CA ILE A 4 -10.80 2.90 13.09
C ILE A 4 -10.27 4.21 13.71
N ASP A 5 -9.33 4.11 14.66
CA ASP A 5 -8.67 5.27 15.27
C ASP A 5 -7.85 6.02 14.21
N GLU A 6 -7.86 7.35 14.27
CA GLU A 6 -7.12 8.19 13.31
C GLU A 6 -5.61 7.92 13.36
N ARG A 7 -5.09 7.52 14.53
CA ARG A 7 -3.67 7.21 14.72
C ARG A 7 -3.23 5.92 14.03
N ASP A 8 -4.18 5.05 13.68
CA ASP A 8 -3.92 3.82 12.93
C ASP A 8 -3.91 4.05 11.42
N VAL A 9 -4.16 5.29 10.96
CA VAL A 9 -4.17 5.67 9.54
C VAL A 9 -2.87 6.34 9.16
N VAL A 10 -2.11 5.68 8.28
CA VAL A 10 -0.90 6.25 7.66
C VAL A 10 -1.21 6.77 6.26
N VAL A 11 -0.56 7.88 5.89
CA VAL A 11 -0.74 8.54 4.58
C VAL A 11 0.59 8.60 3.86
N ALA A 12 0.58 8.19 2.59
CA ALA A 12 1.72 8.32 1.68
C ALA A 12 1.28 9.03 0.39
N SER A 13 2.18 9.80 -0.20
CA SER A 13 1.92 10.51 -1.45
C SER A 13 3.13 10.44 -2.37
N THR A 14 2.87 10.37 -3.67
CA THR A 14 3.87 10.37 -4.74
C THR A 14 3.30 11.10 -5.94
N GLY A 15 4.14 11.85 -6.66
CA GLY A 15 3.71 12.60 -7.83
C GLY A 15 4.52 13.87 -8.04
N LEU A 16 3.87 14.89 -8.59
CA LEU A 16 4.49 16.18 -8.87
C LEU A 16 4.80 16.95 -7.58
N ILE A 17 6.03 17.43 -7.44
CA ILE A 17 6.44 18.31 -6.34
C ILE A 17 5.98 19.74 -6.66
N GLY A 18 5.44 20.44 -5.64
CA GLY A 18 5.03 21.85 -5.74
C GLY A 18 3.65 22.07 -6.38
N ALA A 19 2.96 21.01 -6.79
CA ALA A 19 1.56 21.09 -7.20
C ALA A 19 0.63 21.22 -5.97
N PRO A 20 -0.43 22.04 -6.05
CA PRO A 20 -1.46 22.07 -5.01
C PRO A 20 -2.08 20.69 -4.77
N PHE A 21 -2.36 20.36 -3.51
CA PHE A 21 -2.98 19.08 -3.15
C PHE A 21 -4.48 19.10 -3.49
N PRO A 22 -4.99 18.16 -4.31
CA PRO A 22 -6.39 18.14 -4.74
C PRO A 22 -7.29 17.55 -3.64
N THR A 23 -7.52 18.32 -2.57
CA THR A 23 -8.17 17.84 -1.34
C THR A 23 -9.58 17.31 -1.59
N GLU A 24 -10.39 18.03 -2.38
CA GLU A 24 -11.78 17.66 -2.67
C GLU A 24 -11.84 16.32 -3.42
N ASP A 25 -11.06 16.18 -4.50
CA ASP A 25 -10.97 14.94 -5.29
C ASP A 25 -10.54 13.74 -4.45
N ILE A 26 -9.57 13.93 -3.54
CA ILE A 26 -9.09 12.86 -2.65
C ILE A 26 -10.17 12.47 -1.64
N VAL A 27 -10.83 13.44 -1.01
CA VAL A 27 -11.89 13.17 -0.02
C VAL A 27 -13.08 12.44 -0.68
N ASP A 28 -13.48 12.85 -1.88
CA ASP A 28 -14.56 12.21 -2.62
C ASP A 28 -14.15 10.83 -3.13
N GLY A 29 -12.93 10.68 -3.63
CA GLY A 29 -12.37 9.38 -3.99
C GLY A 29 -12.35 8.40 -2.80
N ILE A 30 -11.99 8.85 -1.59
CA ILE A 30 -12.05 8.01 -0.38
C ILE A 30 -13.50 7.61 -0.10
N ARG A 31 -14.47 8.55 -0.14
CA ARG A 31 -15.90 8.25 0.05
C ARG A 31 -16.42 7.20 -0.93
N GLU A 32 -15.99 7.27 -2.19
CA GLU A 32 -16.39 6.33 -3.23
C GLU A 32 -15.78 4.94 -3.05
N ASN A 33 -14.54 4.86 -2.56
CA ASN A 33 -13.79 3.60 -2.51
C ASN A 33 -13.94 2.83 -1.18
N VAL A 34 -14.28 3.48 -0.08
CA VAL A 34 -14.53 2.80 1.22
C VAL A 34 -15.57 1.66 1.09
N PRO A 35 -16.71 1.81 0.38
CA PRO A 35 -17.66 0.72 0.18
C PRO A 35 -17.14 -0.42 -0.72
N LYS A 36 -16.06 -0.21 -1.47
CA LYS A 36 -15.50 -1.16 -2.44
C LYS A 36 -14.37 -2.02 -1.86
N LEU A 37 -14.03 -1.84 -0.58
CA LEU A 37 -13.02 -2.66 0.09
C LEU A 37 -13.35 -4.14 -0.03
N SER A 38 -12.35 -4.95 -0.33
CA SER A 38 -12.53 -6.37 -0.64
C SER A 38 -11.37 -7.20 -0.11
N LYS A 39 -11.67 -8.44 0.29
CA LYS A 39 -10.68 -9.46 0.68
C LYS A 39 -10.29 -10.38 -0.49
N LYS A 40 -10.79 -10.11 -1.70
CA LYS A 40 -10.47 -10.92 -2.89
C LYS A 40 -9.03 -10.64 -3.31
N ALA A 41 -8.35 -11.66 -3.85
CA ALA A 41 -6.97 -11.54 -4.34
C ALA A 41 -6.77 -10.35 -5.30
N ALA A 42 -7.73 -10.09 -6.20
CA ALA A 42 -7.69 -8.96 -7.13
C ALA A 42 -7.62 -7.57 -6.48
N ALA A 43 -8.00 -7.43 -5.20
CA ALA A 43 -7.90 -6.16 -4.49
C ALA A 43 -6.45 -5.69 -4.31
N GLY A 44 -5.51 -6.63 -4.13
CA GLY A 44 -4.08 -6.34 -4.11
C GLY A 44 -3.63 -5.70 -5.43
N THR A 45 -3.99 -6.33 -6.56
CA THR A 45 -3.68 -5.83 -7.90
C THR A 45 -4.29 -4.46 -8.18
N PHE A 46 -5.54 -4.20 -7.76
CA PHE A 46 -6.12 -2.86 -7.91
C PHE A 46 -5.34 -1.80 -7.12
N THR A 47 -4.91 -2.13 -5.90
CA THR A 47 -4.11 -1.22 -5.07
C THR A 47 -2.72 -0.99 -5.68
N ALA A 48 -2.06 -2.04 -6.17
CA ALA A 48 -0.76 -1.95 -6.83
C ALA A 48 -0.80 -1.06 -8.08
N ASN A 49 -1.88 -1.14 -8.87
CA ASN A 49 -2.08 -0.28 -10.03
C ASN A 49 -2.38 1.19 -9.65
N ALA A 50 -3.10 1.41 -8.54
CA ALA A 50 -3.50 2.76 -8.13
C ALA A 50 -2.34 3.64 -7.63
N ILE A 51 -1.24 3.05 -7.15
CA ILE A 51 -0.09 3.80 -6.62
C ILE A 51 0.97 4.15 -7.69
N LEU A 52 0.77 3.70 -8.93
CA LEU A 52 1.74 3.90 -10.01
C LEU A 52 1.86 5.36 -10.43
N THR A 53 3.04 5.73 -10.94
CA THR A 53 3.26 7.04 -11.57
C THR A 53 3.90 6.87 -12.96
N THR A 54 5.22 6.97 -13.05
CA THR A 54 6.01 6.67 -14.26
C THR A 54 6.29 5.18 -14.42
N ASP A 55 5.73 4.35 -13.55
CA ASP A 55 5.87 2.89 -13.59
C ASP A 55 5.14 2.34 -14.83
N THR A 56 5.75 1.39 -15.54
CA THR A 56 5.16 0.78 -16.74
C THR A 56 4.36 -0.49 -16.44
N PHE A 57 4.41 -0.98 -15.21
CA PHE A 57 3.69 -2.15 -14.73
C PHE A 57 3.54 -2.12 -13.20
N ALA A 58 2.50 -2.78 -12.69
CA ALA A 58 2.25 -2.98 -11.27
C ALA A 58 3.30 -3.92 -10.65
N LYS A 59 3.81 -3.57 -9.46
CA LYS A 59 4.75 -4.41 -8.71
C LYS A 59 4.05 -4.94 -7.48
N GLU A 60 3.80 -6.24 -7.46
CA GLU A 60 3.16 -6.95 -6.36
C GLU A 60 3.84 -8.29 -6.14
N GLY A 61 3.74 -8.82 -4.92
CA GLY A 61 4.28 -10.11 -4.53
C GLY A 61 3.45 -10.72 -3.42
N PHE A 62 3.43 -12.05 -3.41
CA PHE A 62 2.71 -12.85 -2.41
C PHE A 62 3.52 -14.11 -2.10
N LEU A 63 3.56 -14.49 -0.82
CA LEU A 63 4.23 -15.66 -0.32
C LEU A 63 3.37 -16.30 0.78
N GLU A 64 3.20 -17.62 0.67
CA GLU A 64 2.70 -18.48 1.74
C GLU A 64 3.87 -19.25 2.34
N PHE A 65 3.94 -19.30 3.66
CA PHE A 65 4.95 -20.11 4.37
C PHE A 65 4.42 -20.59 5.71
N GLU A 66 5.04 -21.66 6.23
CA GLU A 66 4.72 -22.17 7.57
C GLU A 66 5.70 -21.60 8.61
N ALA A 67 5.16 -21.16 9.75
CA ALA A 67 5.95 -20.79 10.92
C ALA A 67 5.25 -21.30 12.19
N ASP A 68 5.97 -22.07 13.01
CA ASP A 68 5.45 -22.67 14.26
C ASP A 68 4.14 -23.47 14.06
N GLY A 69 4.02 -24.16 12.92
CA GLY A 69 2.83 -24.94 12.56
C GLY A 69 1.62 -24.11 12.10
N TYR A 70 1.77 -22.80 11.91
CA TYR A 70 0.75 -21.92 11.33
C TYR A 70 1.09 -21.59 9.88
N GLU A 71 0.08 -21.64 9.01
CA GLU A 71 0.16 -21.11 7.64
C GLU A 71 0.04 -19.58 7.68
N ILE A 72 1.04 -18.91 7.13
CA ILE A 72 1.19 -17.44 7.15
C ILE A 72 1.14 -16.92 5.72
N ASN A 73 0.39 -15.82 5.54
CA ASN A 73 0.26 -15.08 4.28
C ASN A 73 1.03 -13.76 4.37
N LEU A 74 1.96 -13.56 3.45
CA LEU A 74 2.67 -12.29 3.28
C LEU A 74 2.43 -11.75 1.87
N ALA A 75 1.97 -10.51 1.78
CA ALA A 75 1.80 -9.80 0.52
C ALA A 75 2.51 -8.46 0.56
N GLY A 76 2.94 -7.98 -0.59
CA GLY A 76 3.52 -6.66 -0.72
C GLY A 76 3.25 -6.03 -2.07
N ILE A 77 3.15 -4.70 -2.07
CA ILE A 77 3.08 -3.89 -3.29
C ILE A 77 4.14 -2.80 -3.23
N ALA A 78 4.63 -2.39 -4.40
CA ALA A 78 5.60 -1.31 -4.50
C ALA A 78 5.41 -0.46 -5.76
N LYS A 79 5.93 0.75 -5.72
CA LYS A 79 6.06 1.63 -6.89
C LYS A 79 7.37 2.39 -6.83
N GLY A 80 7.80 2.85 -8.00
CA GLY A 80 9.07 3.53 -8.20
C GLY A 80 9.73 3.03 -9.48
N SER A 81 9.91 3.92 -10.44
CA SER A 81 10.62 3.65 -11.70
C SER A 81 11.55 4.79 -12.12
N GLY A 82 11.30 6.01 -11.63
CA GLY A 82 12.13 7.19 -11.82
C GLY A 82 12.32 7.90 -10.48
N MET A 83 13.33 8.78 -10.41
CA MET A 83 13.71 9.46 -9.16
C MET A 83 14.05 8.46 -8.03
N ILE A 84 14.69 7.34 -8.40
CA ILE A 84 15.17 6.29 -7.48
C ILE A 84 16.69 6.37 -7.43
N HIS A 85 17.22 6.93 -6.35
CA HIS A 85 18.64 6.88 -6.02
C HIS A 85 18.80 6.19 -4.66
N PRO A 86 19.82 5.34 -4.44
CA PRO A 86 20.12 4.81 -3.11
C PRO A 86 20.16 5.96 -2.09
N ASN A 87 19.34 5.87 -1.04
CA ASN A 87 19.19 6.86 0.04
C ASN A 87 18.42 8.17 -0.29
N MET A 88 17.84 8.33 -1.49
CA MET A 88 16.94 9.44 -1.86
C MET A 88 15.97 8.99 -2.96
N ALA A 89 15.11 8.01 -2.67
CA ALA A 89 14.17 7.46 -3.63
C ALA A 89 12.73 7.80 -3.27
N THR A 90 11.94 8.19 -4.27
CA THR A 90 10.47 8.22 -4.13
C THR A 90 9.92 6.81 -4.36
N MET A 91 10.16 5.92 -3.39
CA MET A 91 9.60 4.57 -3.35
C MET A 91 8.48 4.54 -2.33
N LEU A 92 7.32 4.02 -2.74
CA LEU A 92 6.31 3.55 -1.79
C LEU A 92 6.33 2.03 -1.84
N ALA A 93 6.46 1.40 -0.68
CA ALA A 93 6.35 -0.04 -0.53
C ALA A 93 5.53 -0.32 0.72
N PHE A 94 4.58 -1.25 0.60
CA PHE A 94 3.69 -1.65 1.67
C PHE A 94 3.71 -3.17 1.75
N ILE A 95 3.90 -3.69 2.96
CA ILE A 95 3.89 -5.12 3.25
C ILE A 95 2.75 -5.36 4.24
N VAL A 96 1.96 -6.39 3.99
CA VAL A 96 0.93 -6.88 4.90
C VAL A 96 1.20 -8.35 5.18
N CYS A 97 1.03 -8.74 6.45
CA CYS A 97 1.26 -10.09 6.91
C CYS A 97 0.28 -10.40 8.03
N ASP A 98 -0.21 -11.63 8.09
CA ASP A 98 -1.08 -12.11 9.17
C ASP A 98 -0.31 -12.80 10.32
N ILE A 99 1.03 -12.78 10.27
CA ILE A 99 1.86 -13.32 11.34
C ILE A 99 1.69 -12.52 12.65
N ALA A 100 1.43 -13.25 13.74
CA ALA A 100 1.51 -12.70 15.08
C ALA A 100 2.99 -12.62 15.50
N ILE A 101 3.57 -11.42 15.47
CA ILE A 101 4.99 -11.19 15.77
C ILE A 101 5.17 -10.14 16.87
N GLU A 102 6.15 -10.36 17.73
CA GLU A 102 6.51 -9.38 18.76
C GLU A 102 7.08 -8.11 18.11
N PRO A 103 6.69 -6.90 18.56
CA PRO A 103 7.15 -5.64 17.96
C PRO A 103 8.68 -5.46 17.90
N ARG A 104 9.44 -6.11 18.77
CA ARG A 104 10.92 -6.03 18.78
C ARG A 104 11.59 -6.76 17.61
N LEU A 105 10.85 -7.61 16.89
CA LEU A 105 11.34 -8.37 15.74
C LEU A 105 10.97 -7.72 14.39
N LEU A 106 10.24 -6.60 14.43
CA LEU A 106 9.90 -5.75 13.28
C LEU A 106 10.98 -4.67 13.09
#